data_AF-A0A1Y4JSB0-F1
#
_entry.id   AF-A0A1Y4JSB0-F1
#
_cell.length_a   1.000
_cell.length_b   1.000
_cell.length_c   1.000
_cell.angle_alpha   90.00
_cell.angle_beta   90.00
_cell.angle_gamma   90.00
#
_symmetry.space_group_name_H-M   'P 1'
#
loop_
_entity.id
_entity.type
_entity.pdbx_description
1 polymer ?
#
loop_
_entity_poly.entity_id
_entity_poly.type
_entity_poly.pdbx_seq_one_letter_code
_entity_poly.pdbx_strand_id
1 'polypeptide(L)'
;MGRKQQNTIETNKPFSLRVIYAGGGMYDIIFSYKTTVFQPISYEEYKEYCRLCYLYPVRAKNYLLDLVNFEGTPYKRSDFRFIGKDDEPTEGIIALWQEIEKGL
;
A
#
# COMPACT_ATOMS: atom_id res chain seq x y z
N MET A 1 -12.38 -15.92 32.41
CA MET A 1 -12.55 -14.93 31.31
C MET A 1 -11.41 -15.14 30.33
N GLY A 2 -11.69 -15.78 29.20
CA GLY A 2 -10.67 -16.20 28.23
C GLY A 2 -10.19 -15.03 27.37
N ARG A 3 -8.87 -14.83 27.31
CA ARG A 3 -8.22 -13.89 26.38
C ARG A 3 -8.41 -14.41 24.96
N LYS A 4 -9.05 -13.62 24.08
CA LYS A 4 -9.14 -13.92 22.65
C LYS A 4 -7.72 -13.84 22.06
N GLN A 5 -7.24 -14.96 21.51
CA GLN A 5 -6.00 -14.99 20.71
C GLN A 5 -6.24 -14.15 19.45
N GLN A 6 -5.49 -13.06 19.31
CA GLN A 6 -5.33 -12.37 18.04
C GLN A 6 -4.38 -13.22 17.21
N ASN A 7 -4.90 -13.82 16.13
CA ASN A 7 -4.10 -14.58 15.18
C ASN A 7 -3.28 -13.61 14.33
N THR A 8 -2.16 -13.14 14.88
CA THR A 8 -1.15 -12.40 14.12
C THR A 8 -0.42 -13.40 13.23
N ILE A 9 -0.58 -13.26 11.91
CA ILE A 9 0.12 -14.08 10.93
C ILE A 9 1.60 -13.68 10.93
N GLU A 10 2.44 -14.42 11.65
CA GLU A 10 3.90 -14.27 11.69
C GLU A 10 4.55 -14.80 10.40
N THR A 11 4.44 -14.06 9.29
CA THR A 11 5.22 -14.39 8.08
C THR A 11 6.55 -13.62 8.10
N ASN A 12 7.57 -14.29 8.64
CA ASN A 12 8.93 -13.79 8.91
C ASN A 12 9.82 -13.61 7.66
N LYS A 13 9.37 -12.87 6.64
CA LYS A 13 10.27 -12.49 5.53
C LYS A 13 10.30 -10.99 5.33
N PRO A 14 11.45 -10.32 5.59
CA PRO A 14 11.59 -8.92 5.20
C PRO A 14 11.42 -8.82 3.69
N PHE A 15 10.67 -7.83 3.24
CA PHE A 15 10.56 -7.50 1.82
C PHE A 15 11.23 -6.15 1.57
N SER A 16 11.90 -6.04 0.42
CA SER A 16 12.52 -4.80 -0.03
C SER A 16 11.63 -4.14 -1.07
N LEU A 17 11.43 -2.83 -0.93
CA LEU A 17 10.79 -2.02 -1.97
C LEU A 17 11.88 -1.22 -2.68
N ARG A 18 12.07 -1.47 -3.98
CA ARG A 18 12.99 -0.67 -4.80
C ARG A 18 12.27 0.58 -5.27
N VAL A 19 12.75 1.74 -4.86
CA VAL A 19 12.19 3.05 -5.25
C VAL A 19 13.23 3.83 -6.02
N ILE A 20 12.80 4.45 -7.13
CA ILE A 20 13.62 5.38 -7.91
C ILE A 20 13.31 6.79 -7.40
N TYR A 21 14.29 7.44 -6.78
CA TYR A 21 14.16 8.81 -6.31
C TYR A 21 14.37 9.78 -7.49
N ALA A 22 13.69 10.93 -7.47
CA ALA A 22 13.71 11.93 -8.56
C ALA A 22 15.11 12.51 -8.87
N GLY A 23 16.11 12.28 -8.01
CA GLY A 23 17.53 12.57 -8.25
C GLY A 23 18.31 11.50 -9.02
N GLY A 24 17.66 10.46 -9.56
CA GLY A 24 18.29 9.39 -10.35
C GLY A 24 18.92 8.26 -9.54
N GLY A 25 18.83 8.30 -8.20
CA GLY A 25 19.29 7.23 -7.32
C GLY A 25 18.27 6.09 -7.21
N MET A 26 18.74 4.85 -7.32
CA MET A 26 17.97 3.66 -6.91
C MET A 26 18.20 3.41 -5.42
N TYR A 27 17.12 3.37 -4.64
CA TYR A 27 17.16 3.08 -3.21
C TYR A 27 16.38 1.79 -2.95
N ASP A 28 16.99 0.86 -2.24
CA ASP A 28 16.31 -0.31 -1.69
C ASP A 28 15.84 0.05 -0.26
N ILE A 29 14.53 0.19 -0.07
CA ILE A 29 13.94 0.40 1.25
C ILE A 29 13.82 -0.96 1.93
N ILE A 30 14.63 -1.16 2.98
CA ILE A 30 14.61 -2.37 3.82
C ILE A 30 13.75 -2.08 5.03
N PHE A 31 12.57 -2.69 5.09
CA PHE A 31 11.69 -2.59 6.25
C PHE A 31 12.22 -3.52 7.36
N SER A 32 12.83 -2.94 8.39
CA SER A 32 13.23 -3.67 9.61
C SER A 32 12.19 -3.43 10.71
N TYR A 33 11.60 -4.51 11.25
CA TYR A 33 10.42 -4.52 12.13
C TYR A 33 10.61 -3.92 13.55
N LYS A 34 11.57 -3.02 13.80
CA LYS A 34 11.62 -2.27 15.08
C LYS A 34 10.66 -1.07 15.12
N THR A 35 10.12 -0.68 13.98
CA THR A 35 9.02 0.27 13.85
C THR A 35 7.92 -0.42 13.04
N THR A 36 6.70 -0.42 13.55
CA THR A 36 5.54 -0.95 12.81
C THR A 36 5.23 0.02 11.67
N VAL A 37 5.83 -0.20 10.50
CA VAL A 37 5.72 0.73 9.36
C VAL A 37 4.33 0.67 8.72
N PHE A 38 3.61 -0.45 8.89
CA PHE A 38 2.25 -0.66 8.38
C PHE A 38 1.28 -0.80 9.54
N GLN A 39 0.35 0.13 9.68
CA GLN A 39 -0.80 -0.04 10.56
C GLN A 39 -1.76 -1.07 9.96
N PRO A 40 -2.48 -1.87 10.77
CA PRO A 40 -3.56 -2.70 10.28
C PRO A 40 -4.59 -1.82 9.57
N ILE A 41 -4.91 -2.15 8.32
CA ILE A 41 -5.95 -1.44 7.56
C ILE A 41 -7.30 -2.09 7.80
N SER A 42 -8.35 -1.28 7.81
CA SER A 42 -9.73 -1.74 7.83
C SER A 42 -10.12 -2.43 6.53
N TYR A 43 -11.23 -3.16 6.56
CA TYR A 43 -11.76 -3.83 5.36
C TYR A 43 -12.13 -2.84 4.25
N GLU A 44 -12.64 -1.66 4.62
CA GLU A 44 -12.98 -0.61 3.65
C GLU A 44 -11.73 -0.01 2.99
N GLU A 45 -10.67 0.20 3.76
CA GLU A 45 -9.39 0.65 3.23
C GLU A 45 -8.77 -0.39 2.30
N TYR A 46 -8.92 -1.68 2.62
CA TYR A 46 -8.55 -2.78 1.74
C TYR A 46 -9.36 -2.78 0.43
N LYS A 47 -10.69 -2.63 0.51
CA LYS A 47 -11.55 -2.57 -0.68
C LYS A 47 -11.21 -1.38 -1.58
N GLU A 48 -10.99 -0.20 -1.00
CA GLU A 48 -10.59 0.98 -1.76
C GLU A 48 -9.20 0.79 -2.39
N TYR A 49 -8.23 0.22 -1.67
CA TYR A 49 -6.95 -0.13 -2.26
C TYR A 49 -7.08 -1.10 -3.44
N CYS A 50 -7.91 -2.14 -3.32
CA CYS A 50 -8.18 -3.07 -4.42
C CYS A 50 -8.80 -2.34 -5.62
N ARG A 51 -9.81 -1.50 -5.40
CA ARG A 51 -10.42 -0.68 -6.44
C ARG A 51 -9.39 0.17 -7.17
N LEU A 52 -8.56 0.89 -6.42
CA LEU A 52 -7.51 1.73 -6.98
C LEU A 52 -6.47 0.89 -7.73
N CYS A 53 -6.11 -0.31 -7.28
CA CYS A 53 -5.17 -1.17 -8.00
C CYS A 53 -5.62 -1.49 -9.42
N TYR A 54 -6.91 -1.72 -9.63
CA TYR A 54 -7.46 -2.02 -10.95
C TYR A 54 -7.66 -0.76 -11.79
N LEU A 55 -8.16 0.31 -11.18
CA LEU A 55 -8.61 1.49 -11.93
C LEU A 55 -7.53 2.59 -12.04
N TYR A 56 -6.70 2.74 -11.01
CA TYR A 56 -5.75 3.84 -10.85
C TYR A 56 -4.47 3.40 -10.11
N PRO A 57 -3.58 2.61 -10.76
CA PRO A 57 -2.44 1.98 -10.09
C PRO A 57 -1.46 2.97 -9.43
N VAL A 58 -1.27 4.18 -9.97
CA VAL A 58 -0.42 5.21 -9.38
C VAL A 58 -1.07 5.78 -8.12
N ARG A 59 -2.39 6.02 -8.13
CA ARG A 59 -3.14 6.37 -6.91
C ARG A 59 -3.09 5.26 -5.87
N ALA A 60 -3.22 3.98 -6.26
CA ALA A 60 -3.15 2.85 -5.33
C ALA A 60 -1.82 2.83 -4.56
N LYS A 61 -0.70 3.09 -5.25
CA LYS A 61 0.62 3.14 -4.63
C LYS A 61 0.78 4.36 -3.71
N ASN A 62 0.22 5.51 -4.07
CA ASN A 62 0.23 6.68 -3.20
C ASN A 62 -0.71 6.51 -1.99
N TYR A 63 -1.84 5.80 -2.16
CA TYR A 63 -2.74 5.43 -1.08
C TYR A 63 -2.04 4.57 -0.03
N LEU A 64 -1.26 3.57 -0.46
CA LEU A 64 -0.42 2.80 0.49
C LEU A 64 0.62 3.66 1.20
N LEU A 65 1.23 4.63 0.51
CA LEU A 65 2.16 5.57 1.17
C LEU A 65 1.45 6.40 2.23
N ASP A 66 0.19 6.80 2.01
CA ASP A 66 -0.60 7.57 2.99
C ASP A 66 -0.84 6.79 4.29
N LEU A 67 -0.82 5.45 4.22
CA LEU A 67 -1.01 4.53 5.35
C LEU A 67 0.28 4.15 6.08
N VAL A 68 1.43 4.57 5.56
CA VAL A 68 2.73 4.32 6.21
C VAL A 68 2.88 5.21 7.44
N ASN A 69 3.24 4.61 8.58
CA ASN A 69 3.59 5.38 9.77
C ASN A 69 5.05 5.84 9.68
N PHE A 70 5.25 7.16 9.68
CA PHE A 70 6.57 7.80 9.69
C PHE A 70 7.04 8.24 11.07
N GLU A 71 6.23 8.03 12.12
CA GLU A 71 6.58 8.39 13.49
C GLU A 71 7.90 7.72 13.93
N GLY A 72 8.79 8.52 14.53
CA GLY A 72 10.12 8.07 14.93
C GLY A 72 11.13 7.90 13.79
N THR A 73 10.77 8.24 12.54
CA THR A 73 11.70 8.30 11.41
C THR A 73 12.08 9.76 11.09
N PRO A 74 13.24 10.02 10.44
CA PRO A 74 13.59 11.37 9.98
C PRO A 74 12.83 11.80 8.72
N TYR A 75 12.00 10.91 8.16
CA TYR A 75 11.26 11.14 6.93
C TYR A 75 9.81 11.51 7.23
N LYS A 76 9.14 12.12 6.27
CA LYS A 76 7.71 12.42 6.30
C LYS A 76 7.03 11.91 5.03
N ARG A 77 5.71 11.75 5.10
CA ARG A 77 4.89 11.31 3.97
C ARG A 77 5.17 12.09 2.68
N SER A 78 5.34 13.40 2.76
CA SER A 78 5.56 14.27 1.59
C SER A 78 6.93 14.10 0.92
N ASP A 79 7.88 13.40 1.55
CA ASP A 79 9.18 13.09 0.94
C ASP A 79 9.07 11.99 -0.12
N PHE A 80 7.96 11.25 -0.13
CA PHE A 80 7.72 10.14 -1.05
C PHE A 80 6.55 10.45 -1.96
N ARG A 81 6.68 10.10 -3.24
CA ARG A 81 5.58 10.14 -4.20
C ARG A 81 5.85 9.14 -5.29
N PHE A 82 4.86 8.32 -5.63
CA PHE A 82 4.93 7.55 -6.86
C PHE A 82 4.71 8.50 -8.04
N ILE A 83 5.75 8.62 -8.88
CA ILE A 83 5.72 9.42 -10.10
C ILE A 83 5.01 8.62 -11.19
N GLY A 84 4.07 9.27 -11.86
CA GLY A 84 3.24 8.70 -12.89
C GLY A 84 1.92 9.44 -12.99
N LYS A 85 1.16 9.12 -14.03
CA LYS A 85 -0.22 9.56 -14.19
C LYS A 85 -1.04 8.32 -14.44
N ASP A 86 -2.18 8.22 -13.76
CA ASP A 86 -3.17 7.23 -14.15
C ASP A 86 -3.89 7.71 -15.41
N ASP A 87 -3.98 6.83 -16.39
CA ASP A 87 -4.89 7.02 -17.50
C ASP A 87 -6.33 6.74 -17.04
N GLU A 88 -7.31 7.19 -17.83
CA GLU A 88 -8.69 6.81 -17.58
C GLU A 88 -8.86 5.29 -17.78
N PRO A 89 -9.48 4.58 -16.82
CA PRO A 89 -9.67 3.14 -16.95
C PRO A 89 -10.60 2.86 -18.13
N THR A 90 -10.25 1.84 -18.92
CA THR A 90 -11.07 1.40 -20.04
C THR A 90 -12.37 0.75 -19.54
N GLU A 91 -13.42 0.75 -20.35
CA GLU A 91 -14.69 0.09 -20.03
C GLU A 91 -14.50 -1.38 -19.63
N GLY A 92 -13.58 -2.10 -20.30
CA GLY A 92 -13.26 -3.49 -19.97
C GLY A 92 -12.65 -3.67 -18.58
N ILE A 93 -11.77 -2.75 -18.16
CA ILE A 93 -11.18 -2.77 -16.81
C ILE A 93 -12.24 -2.39 -15.76
N ILE A 94 -13.12 -1.45 -16.06
CA ILE A 94 -14.23 -1.07 -15.17
C ILE A 94 -15.18 -2.25 -14.97
N ALA A 95 -15.60 -2.91 -16.05
CA ALA A 95 -16.47 -4.08 -15.99
C ALA A 95 -15.82 -5.24 -15.21
N LEU A 96 -14.52 -5.47 -15.41
CA LEU A 96 -13.76 -6.47 -14.65
C LEU A 96 -13.76 -6.14 -13.15
N TRP A 97 -13.50 -4.89 -12.78
CA TRP A 97 -13.57 -4.48 -11.37
C TRP A 97 -14.97 -4.69 -10.77
N GLN A 98 -16.03 -4.33 -11.50
CA GLN A 98 -17.41 -4.52 -11.03
C GLN A 98 -17.75 -5.99 -10.77
N GLU A 99 -17.21 -6.94 -11.55
CA GLU A 99 -17.38 -8.37 -11.28
C GLU A 99 -16.61 -8.83 -10.04
N ILE A 100 -15.38 -8.34 -9.85
CA ILE A 100 -14.56 -8.64 -8.67
C ILE A 100 -15.21 -8.07 -7.40
N GLU A 101 -15.73 -6.84 -7.47
CA GLU A 101 -16.34 -6.13 -6.35
C GLU A 101 -17.56 -6.85 -5.77
N LYS A 102 -18.32 -7.59 -6.59
CA LYS A 102 -19.45 -8.42 -6.12
C LYS A 102 -19.02 -9.56 -5.19
N GLY A 103 -17.77 -10.00 -5.28
CA GLY A 103 -17.18 -11.05 -4.47
C GLY A 103 -16.43 -10.57 -3.22
N LEU A 104 -16.34 -9.25 -3.01
CA LEU A 104 -15.66 -8.58 -1.89
C LEU A 104 -16.68 -8.00 -0.90
#